data_AF-C9RH46-F1
#
_entry.id   AF-C9RH46-F1
#
_cell.length_a   1.000
_cell.length_b   1.000
_cell.length_c   1.000
_cell.angle_alpha   90.00
_cell.angle_beta   90.00
_cell.angle_gamma   90.00
#
_symmetry.space_group_name_H-M   'P 1'
#
loop_
_entity.id
_entity.type
_entity.pdbx_description
1 polymer ?
#
loop_
_entity_poly.entity_id
_entity_poly.type
_entity_poly.pdbx_seq_one_letter_code
_entity_poly.pdbx_strand_id
1 'polypeptide(L)'
;MIELNINEEAYINEHLKRRGQILDNIDNALSNKEVKEINVWQGSWKIGRMDQKRKGVVVCCKNGDVIDIRHYETKINNKTNTTVYASAMINKRWRWLGVVSNDETVCNLVKNVIERTENLKKELDNKVAIKIKSKYERIGIKRG
;
A
#
# COMPACT_ATOMS: atom_id res chain seq x y z
N MET A 1 41.75 23.28 8.24
CA MET A 1 41.21 21.93 8.52
C MET A 1 39.88 22.15 9.22
N ILE A 2 38.78 21.58 8.74
CA ILE A 2 37.48 21.70 9.41
C ILE A 2 37.21 20.35 10.07
N GLU A 3 37.13 20.32 11.39
CA GLU A 3 36.63 19.17 12.13
C GLU A 3 35.10 19.25 12.20
N LEU A 4 34.44 18.15 11.81
CA LEU A 4 33.00 18.02 11.88
C LEU A 4 32.64 17.23 13.15
N ASN A 5 32.03 17.89 14.12
CA ASN A 5 31.46 17.24 15.30
C ASN A 5 29.99 16.88 15.03
N ILE A 6 29.72 15.60 14.79
CA ILE A 6 28.35 15.09 14.58
C ILE A 6 27.92 14.35 15.86
N ASN A 7 26.74 14.70 16.37
CA ASN A 7 26.05 13.86 17.35
C ASN A 7 25.32 12.74 16.60
N GLU A 8 25.88 11.54 16.61
CA GLU A 8 25.41 10.39 15.83
C GLU A 8 23.97 10.00 16.18
N GLU A 9 23.61 10.00 17.47
CA GLU A 9 22.28 9.60 17.92
C GLU A 9 21.21 10.60 17.46
N ALA A 10 21.49 11.90 17.59
CA ALA A 10 20.60 12.95 17.08
C ALA A 10 20.43 12.87 15.56
N TYR A 11 21.53 12.60 14.83
CA TYR A 11 21.50 12.41 13.39
C TYR A 11 20.64 11.20 12.99
N ILE A 12 20.86 10.05 13.62
CA ILE A 12 20.11 8.81 13.35
C ILE A 12 18.63 9.01 13.61
N ASN A 13 18.25 9.56 14.77
CA ASN A 13 16.85 9.76 15.14
C ASN A 13 16.11 10.69 14.17
N GLU A 14 16.74 11.78 13.75
CA GLU A 14 16.15 12.70 12.77
C GLU A 14 15.97 12.03 11.40
N HIS A 15 16.94 11.23 10.96
CA HIS A 15 16.87 10.52 9.68
C HIS A 15 15.84 9.38 9.71
N LEU A 16 15.75 8.62 10.81
CA LEU A 16 14.72 7.60 10.99
C LEU A 16 13.34 8.20 10.95
N LYS A 17 13.11 9.30 11.69
CA LYS A 17 11.82 10.00 11.70
C LYS A 17 11.41 10.47 10.31
N ARG A 18 12.33 11.08 9.56
CA ARG A 18 12.05 11.57 8.20
C ARG A 18 11.79 10.44 7.20
N ARG A 19 12.59 9.38 7.24
CA ARG A 19 12.48 8.24 6.31
C ARG A 19 11.25 7.38 6.61
N GLY A 20 10.96 7.13 7.89
CA GLY A 20 9.85 6.29 8.36
C GLY A 20 8.48 6.97 8.39
N GLN A 21 8.41 8.29 8.25
CA GLN A 21 7.16 9.06 8.41
C GLN A 21 5.98 8.55 7.57
N ILE A 22 6.24 8.03 6.35
CA ILE A 22 5.19 7.46 5.51
C ILE A 22 4.52 6.24 6.15
N LEU A 23 5.29 5.40 6.86
CA LEU A 23 4.78 4.22 7.54
C LEU A 23 3.89 4.63 8.72
N ASP A 24 4.34 5.60 9.52
CA ASP A 24 3.55 6.14 10.63
C ASP A 24 2.25 6.78 10.13
N ASN A 25 2.30 7.50 9.01
CA ASN A 25 1.11 8.11 8.42
C ASN A 25 0.13 7.07 7.88
N ILE A 26 0.62 5.97 7.28
CA ILE A 26 -0.21 4.84 6.85
C ILE A 26 -0.86 4.17 8.07
N ASP A 27 -0.08 3.89 9.12
CA ASP A 27 -0.57 3.23 10.33
C ASP A 27 -1.66 4.08 11.02
N ASN A 28 -1.39 5.37 11.22
CA ASN A 28 -2.38 6.32 11.75
C ASN A 28 -3.64 6.41 10.88
N ALA A 29 -3.49 6.34 9.55
CA ALA A 29 -4.63 6.37 8.63
C ALA A 29 -5.44 5.06 8.63
N LEU A 30 -4.91 3.95 9.13
CA LEU A 30 -5.61 2.67 9.24
C LEU A 30 -6.08 2.38 10.68
N SER A 31 -5.46 3.00 11.67
CA SER A 31 -5.71 2.76 13.09
C SER A 31 -7.18 2.99 13.47
N ASN A 32 -7.73 2.05 14.23
CA ASN A 32 -9.11 2.05 14.73
C ASN A 32 -10.19 2.12 13.63
N LYS A 33 -9.88 1.73 12.39
CA LYS A 33 -10.85 1.70 11.30
C LYS A 33 -11.38 0.30 11.04
N GLU A 34 -12.69 0.22 10.86
CA GLU A 34 -13.32 -0.99 10.36
C GLU A 34 -13.24 -1.05 8.83
N VAL A 35 -12.56 -2.07 8.32
CA VAL A 35 -12.45 -2.33 6.88
C VAL A 35 -13.81 -2.80 6.34
N LYS A 36 -14.27 -2.16 5.27
CA LYS A 36 -15.43 -2.55 4.48
C LYS A 36 -15.02 -3.38 3.28
N GLU A 37 -13.98 -2.95 2.57
CA GLU A 37 -13.55 -3.56 1.30
C GLU A 37 -12.05 -3.33 1.09
N ILE A 38 -11.40 -4.27 0.42
CA ILE A 38 -10.02 -4.15 -0.03
C ILE A 38 -10.01 -4.37 -1.54
N ASN A 39 -9.39 -3.44 -2.26
CA ASN A 39 -9.14 -3.50 -3.69
C ASN A 39 -7.64 -3.62 -3.95
N VAL A 40 -7.24 -4.51 -4.85
CA VAL A 40 -5.83 -4.77 -5.18
C VAL A 40 -5.61 -4.40 -6.64
N TRP A 41 -4.51 -3.69 -6.91
CA TRP A 41 -4.13 -3.23 -8.23
C TRP A 41 -2.73 -3.71 -8.56
N GLN A 42 -2.58 -4.36 -9.71
CA GLN A 42 -1.27 -4.72 -10.24
C GLN A 42 -1.25 -4.47 -11.74
N GLY A 43 -0.17 -3.90 -12.24
CA GLY A 43 -0.01 -3.65 -13.67
C GLY A 43 1.43 -3.34 -14.04
N SER A 44 1.72 -3.47 -15.33
CA SER A 44 3.01 -3.09 -15.91
C SER A 44 2.79 -2.43 -17.26
N TRP A 45 3.56 -1.39 -17.55
CA TRP A 45 3.49 -0.66 -18.81
C TRP A 45 4.86 -0.13 -19.20
N LYS A 46 5.03 0.21 -20.47
CA LYS A 46 6.26 0.83 -20.99
C LYS A 46 6.00 2.28 -21.33
N ILE A 47 6.94 3.17 -20.97
CA ILE A 47 6.95 4.57 -21.39
C ILE A 47 8.32 4.86 -22.00
N GLY A 48 8.40 4.91 -23.33
CA GLY A 48 9.66 5.05 -24.04
C GLY A 48 10.64 3.92 -23.68
N ARG A 49 11.77 4.25 -23.06
CA ARG A 49 12.80 3.29 -22.58
C ARG A 49 12.58 2.80 -21.14
N MET A 50 11.48 3.20 -20.50
CA MET A 50 11.19 2.87 -19.11
C MET A 50 10.20 1.71 -19.04
N ASP A 51 10.56 0.65 -18.31
CA ASP A 51 9.61 -0.39 -17.90
C ASP A 51 9.09 -0.05 -16.51
N GLN A 52 7.78 0.16 -16.37
CA GLN A 52 7.15 0.44 -15.08
C GLN A 52 6.31 -0.74 -14.64
N LYS A 53 6.45 -1.10 -13.36
CA LYS A 53 5.56 -2.02 -12.65
C LYS A 53 4.94 -1.28 -11.48
N ARG A 54 3.65 -1.47 -11.27
CA ARG A 54 2.92 -0.94 -10.11
C ARG A 54 2.22 -2.07 -9.40
N LYS A 55 2.30 -2.04 -8.08
CA LYS A 55 1.47 -2.83 -7.17
C LYS A 55 0.86 -1.90 -6.14
N GLY A 56 -0.37 -2.11 -5.73
CA GLY A 56 -1.00 -1.28 -4.73
C GLY A 56 -2.29 -1.86 -4.18
N VAL A 57 -2.73 -1.31 -3.06
CA VAL A 57 -3.99 -1.64 -2.40
C VAL A 57 -4.78 -0.38 -2.12
N VAL A 58 -6.10 -0.48 -2.20
CA VAL A 58 -7.04 0.53 -1.73
C VAL A 58 -7.92 -0.10 -0.65
N VAL A 59 -7.85 0.41 0.57
CA VAL A 59 -8.64 -0.03 1.71
C VAL A 59 -9.78 0.96 1.91
N CYS A 60 -11.01 0.49 1.73
CA CYS A 60 -12.22 1.27 1.98
C CYS A 60 -12.75 0.92 3.38
N CYS A 61 -12.98 1.92 4.21
CA CYS A 61 -13.47 1.76 5.58
C CYS A 61 -14.98 2.02 5.67
N LYS A 62 -15.64 1.46 6.70
CA LYS A 62 -17.09 1.62 6.89
C LYS A 62 -17.52 3.07 7.13
N ASN A 63 -16.66 3.88 7.76
CA ASN A 63 -16.89 5.30 7.98
C ASN A 63 -16.78 6.15 6.69
N GLY A 64 -16.47 5.53 5.54
CA GLY A 64 -16.31 6.19 4.24
C GLY A 64 -14.88 6.65 3.94
N ASP A 65 -13.93 6.43 4.85
CA ASP A 65 -12.52 6.71 4.57
C ASP A 65 -11.96 5.73 3.55
N VAL A 66 -10.97 6.20 2.79
CA VAL A 66 -10.26 5.41 1.77
C VAL A 66 -8.77 5.59 1.96
N ILE A 67 -7.99 4.52 1.98
CA ILE A 67 -6.53 4.55 2.08
C ILE A 67 -5.97 3.89 0.83
N ASP A 68 -5.13 4.59 0.09
CA ASP A 68 -4.52 4.14 -1.16
C ASP A 68 -3.00 4.11 -1.02
N ILE A 69 -2.41 2.92 -1.16
CA ILE A 69 -0.98 2.67 -0.98
C ILE A 69 -0.46 2.00 -2.26
N ARG A 70 0.57 2.60 -2.86
CA ARG A 70 1.11 2.18 -4.15
C ARG A 70 2.63 2.05 -4.07
N HIS A 71 3.15 0.99 -4.65
CA HIS A 71 4.56 0.74 -4.88
C HIS A 71 4.82 0.66 -6.37
N TYR A 72 5.84 1.38 -6.82
CA TYR A 72 6.29 1.45 -8.21
C TYR A 72 7.72 0.95 -8.30
N GLU A 73 7.98 0.11 -9.29
CA GLU A 73 9.32 -0.26 -9.74
C GLU A 73 9.48 0.26 -11.16
N THR A 74 10.46 1.15 -11.38
CA THR A 74 10.76 1.71 -12.70
C THR A 74 12.16 1.29 -13.10
N LYS A 75 12.29 0.58 -14.22
CA LYS A 75 13.58 0.16 -14.76
C LYS A 75 13.98 1.07 -15.93
N ILE A 76 15.18 1.66 -15.84
CA ILE A 76 15.78 2.52 -16.88
C ILE A 76 17.25 2.14 -17.00
N ASN A 77 17.72 1.79 -18.21
CA ASN A 77 19.13 1.48 -18.49
C ASN A 77 19.78 0.55 -17.43
N ASN A 78 19.13 -0.58 -17.12
CA ASN A 78 19.51 -1.56 -16.10
C ASN A 78 19.49 -1.11 -14.62
N LYS A 79 19.08 0.13 -14.32
CA LYS A 79 18.83 0.59 -12.96
C LYS A 79 17.35 0.46 -12.63
N THR A 80 17.04 -0.05 -11.45
CA THR A 80 15.67 -0.10 -10.90
C THR A 80 15.54 0.97 -9.85
N ASN A 81 14.59 1.89 -10.05
CA ASN A 81 14.17 2.86 -9.05
C ASN A 81 12.87 2.36 -8.41
N THR A 82 12.80 2.39 -7.08
CA THR A 82 11.59 2.08 -6.34
C THR A 82 10.97 3.36 -5.81
N THR A 83 9.66 3.47 -5.87
CA THR A 83 8.96 4.62 -5.27
C THR A 83 7.63 4.17 -4.70
N VAL A 84 7.33 4.68 -3.51
CA VAL A 84 6.06 4.45 -2.84
C VAL A 84 5.28 5.75 -2.72
N TYR A 85 3.97 5.63 -2.88
CA TYR A 85 3.01 6.72 -2.75
C TYR A 85 1.92 6.25 -1.80
N ALA A 86 1.56 7.07 -0.82
CA ALA A 86 0.46 6.82 0.08
C ALA A 86 -0.43 8.06 0.20
N SER A 87 -1.74 7.84 0.14
CA SER A 87 -2.76 8.89 0.29
C SER A 87 -3.99 8.34 0.98
N ALA A 88 -4.79 9.22 1.60
CA ALA A 88 -6.06 8.82 2.18
C ALA A 88 -7.14 9.87 1.98
N MET A 89 -8.37 9.44 1.75
CA MET A 89 -9.56 10.26 1.92
C MET A 89 -10.02 10.10 3.37
N ILE A 90 -9.97 11.18 4.15
CA ILE A 90 -10.42 11.22 5.54
C ILE A 90 -11.44 12.33 5.69
N ASN A 91 -12.62 12.02 6.23
CA ASN A 91 -13.72 12.99 6.36
C ASN A 91 -14.02 13.69 5.02
N LYS A 92 -14.10 12.90 3.94
CA LYS A 92 -14.35 13.36 2.56
C LYS A 92 -13.28 14.30 1.98
N ARG A 93 -12.08 14.35 2.55
CA ARG A 93 -10.95 15.16 2.03
C ARG A 93 -9.74 14.28 1.76
N TRP A 94 -9.17 14.40 0.57
CA TRP A 94 -7.91 13.76 0.23
C TRP A 94 -6.75 14.39 0.99
N ARG A 95 -5.89 13.54 1.53
CA ARG A 95 -4.68 13.88 2.27
C ARG A 95 -3.52 13.09 1.72
N TRP A 96 -2.40 13.77 1.56
CA TRP A 96 -1.14 13.17 1.21
C TRP A 96 -0.53 12.51 2.47
N LEU A 97 -0.21 11.21 2.41
CA LEU A 97 0.42 10.50 3.53
C LEU A 97 1.94 10.40 3.35
N GLY A 98 2.44 10.46 2.10
CA GLY A 98 3.88 10.55 1.85
C GLY A 98 4.30 9.94 0.52
N VAL A 99 5.46 10.38 0.04
CA VAL A 99 6.23 9.75 -1.05
C VAL A 99 7.60 9.39 -0.51
N VAL A 100 8.09 8.22 -0.87
CA VAL A 100 9.49 7.85 -0.65
C VAL A 100 10.04 7.22 -1.94
N SER A 101 11.18 7.70 -2.39
CA SER A 101 11.86 7.24 -3.60
C SER A 101 13.27 6.79 -3.27
N ASN A 102 13.67 5.63 -3.81
CA ASN A 102 15.02 5.08 -3.73
C ASN A 102 15.56 4.84 -2.31
N ASP A 103 14.68 4.82 -1.31
CA ASP A 103 14.98 4.30 0.02
C ASP A 103 14.51 2.85 0.09
N GLU A 104 15.42 1.92 -0.18
CA GLU A 104 15.10 0.50 -0.31
C GLU A 104 14.42 -0.06 0.96
N THR A 105 14.90 0.32 2.14
CA THR A 105 14.35 -0.16 3.41
C THR A 105 12.89 0.25 3.57
N VAL A 106 12.58 1.54 3.38
CA VAL A 106 11.21 2.05 3.55
C VAL A 106 10.30 1.54 2.45
N CYS A 107 10.77 1.52 1.19
CA CYS A 107 10.00 0.99 0.06
C CYS A 107 9.63 -0.49 0.29
N ASN A 108 10.56 -1.31 0.78
CA ASN A 108 10.31 -2.73 1.08
C ASN A 108 9.32 -2.90 2.24
N LEU A 109 9.38 -2.07 3.28
CA LEU A 109 8.40 -2.11 4.38
C LEU A 109 7.00 -1.76 3.89
N VAL A 110 6.85 -0.73 3.05
CA VAL A 110 5.55 -0.38 2.44
C VAL A 110 5.06 -1.49 1.50
N LYS A 111 5.96 -2.10 0.72
CA LYS A 111 5.63 -3.27 -0.12
C LYS A 111 5.08 -4.43 0.71
N ASN A 112 5.68 -4.70 1.88
CA ASN A 112 5.18 -5.72 2.80
C ASN A 112 3.78 -5.39 3.33
N VAL A 113 3.47 -4.11 3.60
CA VAL A 113 2.11 -3.67 3.96
C VAL A 113 1.11 -4.01 2.83
N ILE A 114 1.46 -3.71 1.58
CA ILE A 114 0.64 -4.03 0.41
C ILE A 114 0.41 -5.54 0.30
N GLU A 115 1.47 -6.34 0.41
CA GLU A 115 1.40 -7.81 0.29
C GLU A 115 0.55 -8.46 1.40
N ARG A 116 0.71 -8.02 2.65
CA ARG A 116 -0.13 -8.48 3.76
C ARG A 116 -1.60 -8.13 3.55
N THR A 117 -1.88 -6.92 3.05
CA THR A 117 -3.24 -6.46 2.76
C THR A 117 -3.88 -7.25 1.62
N GLU A 118 -3.11 -7.58 0.57
CA GLU A 118 -3.56 -8.44 -0.53
C GLU A 118 -3.88 -9.87 -0.04
N ASN A 119 -3.03 -10.44 0.81
CA ASN A 119 -3.28 -11.77 1.36
C ASN A 119 -4.55 -11.80 2.22
N LEU A 120 -4.77 -10.77 3.04
CA LEU A 120 -6.02 -10.60 3.79
C LEU A 120 -7.24 -10.55 2.85
N LYS A 121 -7.15 -9.81 1.73
CA LYS A 121 -8.22 -9.79 0.72
C LYS A 121 -8.53 -11.21 0.21
N LYS A 122 -7.50 -11.97 -0.19
CA LYS A 122 -7.67 -13.34 -0.71
C LYS A 122 -8.38 -14.25 0.30
N GLU A 123 -7.99 -14.16 1.58
CA GLU A 123 -8.64 -14.92 2.66
C GLU A 123 -10.13 -14.54 2.82
N LEU A 124 -10.44 -13.25 2.79
CA LEU A 124 -11.82 -12.76 2.88
C LEU A 124 -12.65 -13.19 1.68
N ASP A 125 -12.11 -13.06 0.46
CA ASP A 125 -12.78 -13.47 -0.77
C ASP A 125 -13.11 -14.98 -0.75
N ASN A 126 -12.20 -15.81 -0.24
CA ASN A 126 -12.45 -17.25 -0.06
C ASN A 126 -13.60 -17.52 0.92
N LYS A 127 -13.63 -16.82 2.06
CA LYS A 127 -14.73 -16.95 3.04
C LYS A 127 -16.07 -16.51 2.45
N VAL A 128 -16.08 -15.44 1.66
CA VAL A 128 -17.28 -14.97 0.93
C VAL A 128 -17.74 -16.02 -0.08
N ALA A 129 -16.83 -16.59 -0.87
CA ALA A 129 -17.15 -17.61 -1.86
C ALA A 129 -17.78 -18.86 -1.21
N ILE A 130 -17.24 -19.33 -0.08
CA ILE A 130 -17.81 -20.45 0.70
C ILE A 130 -19.23 -20.13 1.16
N LYS A 131 -19.46 -18.92 1.71
CA LYS A 131 -20.80 -18.49 2.15
C LYS A 131 -21.78 -18.41 0.98
N ILE A 132 -21.38 -17.86 -0.16
CA ILE A 132 -22.21 -17.78 -1.36
C ILE A 132 -22.63 -19.19 -1.80
N LYS A 133 -21.68 -20.12 -1.92
CA LYS A 133 -21.96 -21.53 -2.25
C LYS A 133 -22.98 -22.14 -1.30
N SER A 134 -22.73 -22.07 0.02
CA SER A 134 -23.66 -22.62 1.03
C SER A 134 -25.08 -22.04 0.96
N LYS A 135 -25.21 -20.77 0.57
CA LYS A 135 -26.49 -20.06 0.54
C LYS A 135 -27.27 -20.32 -0.75
N TYR A 136 -26.58 -20.42 -1.88
CA TYR A 136 -27.20 -20.44 -3.21
C TYR A 136 -27.12 -21.78 -3.94
N GLU A 137 -26.33 -22.77 -3.47
CA GLU A 137 -26.34 -24.14 -4.01
C GLU A 137 -27.71 -24.84 -3.89
N ARG A 138 -28.59 -24.34 -3.03
CA ARG A 138 -29.98 -24.84 -2.88
C ARG A 138 -30.95 -24.31 -3.95
N ILE A 139 -30.53 -23.38 -4.81
CA ILE A 139 -31.38 -22.88 -5.91
C ILE A 139 -31.27 -23.87 -7.07
N GLY A 140 -32.14 -24.88 -7.07
CA GLY A 140 -32.30 -25.78 -8.21
C GLY A 140 -32.89 -25.04 -9.42
N ILE A 141 -32.14 -24.97 -10.52
CA ILE A 141 -32.67 -24.51 -11.82
C ILE A 141 -33.46 -25.67 -12.41
N LYS A 142 -34.80 -25.65 -12.31
CA LYS A 142 -35.66 -26.55 -13.09
C LYS A 142 -35.65 -26.08 -14.55
N ARG A 143 -35.17 -26.93 -15.45
CA ARG A 143 -35.49 -26.81 -16.88
C ARG A 143 -36.93 -27.30 -17.05
N GLY A 144 -37.79 -26.42 -17.58
CA GLY A 144 -39.11 -26.80 -18.09
C GLY A 144 -38.98 -27.52 -19.42
#